data_AF-A0A934BQ77-F1
#
_entry.id   AF-A0A934BQ77-F1
#
_cell.length_a   1.000
_cell.length_b   1.000
_cell.length_c   1.000
_cell.angle_alpha   90.00
_cell.angle_beta   90.00
_cell.angle_gamma   90.00
#
_symmetry.space_group_name_H-M   'P 1'
#
loop_
_entity.id
_entity.type
_entity.pdbx_description
1 polymer ?
#
loop_
_entity_poly.entity_id
_entity_poly.type
_entity_poly.pdbx_seq_one_letter_code
_entity_poly.pdbx_strand_id
1 'polypeptide(L)'
;MSRRERCGHRALERRRVSQPRRALLIVSNLSLKDEPSASLSLDLQRLGLRETGLKARDALTSKSLALQTNRLTVPLPSMRMRMVWIE
;
A
#
# COMPACT_ATOMS: atom_id res chain seq x y z
N MET A 1 26.13 42.62 36.10
CA MET A 1 26.48 41.52 35.18
C MET A 1 25.81 40.24 35.66
N SER A 2 25.03 39.56 34.81
CA SER A 2 24.98 38.09 34.68
C SER A 2 23.72 37.70 33.91
N ARG A 3 23.84 37.73 32.57
CA ARG A 3 22.88 37.12 31.64
C ARG A 3 23.09 35.61 31.73
N ARG A 4 22.13 34.88 32.29
CA ARG A 4 22.07 33.42 32.12
C ARG A 4 21.37 33.12 30.81
N GLU A 5 22.19 32.88 29.80
CA GLU A 5 21.85 32.26 28.54
C GLU A 5 21.17 30.90 28.80
N ARG A 6 19.92 30.76 28.37
CA ARG A 6 19.30 29.44 28.19
C ARG A 6 19.09 29.22 26.70
N CYS A 7 20.18 28.79 26.08
CA CYS A 7 20.15 28.03 24.85
C CYS A 7 19.83 26.57 25.21
N GLY A 8 19.03 25.89 24.39
CA GLY A 8 18.94 24.43 24.42
C GLY A 8 17.51 23.89 24.36
N HIS A 9 17.23 23.17 23.27
CA HIS A 9 16.06 22.32 23.04
C HIS A 9 14.79 23.01 22.52
N ARG A 10 14.89 23.59 21.31
CA ARG A 10 13.79 23.45 20.34
C ARG A 10 13.56 21.95 20.17
N ALA A 11 12.51 21.42 20.79
CA ALA A 11 11.99 20.12 20.48
C ALA A 11 11.74 20.09 18.97
N LEU A 12 12.54 19.30 18.24
CA LEU A 12 12.17 18.86 16.90
C LEU A 12 10.95 17.96 17.10
N GLU A 13 9.79 18.60 17.14
CA GLU A 13 8.52 17.94 16.99
C GLU A 13 8.56 17.31 15.60
N ARG A 14 9.01 16.05 15.55
CA ARG A 14 8.93 15.21 14.37
C ARG A 14 7.44 15.19 14.05
N ARG A 15 7.00 16.07 13.13
CA ARG A 15 5.74 15.92 12.44
C ARG A 15 5.73 14.47 11.98
N ARG A 16 4.96 13.63 12.65
CA ARG A 16 4.54 12.36 12.08
C ARG A 16 3.73 12.79 10.88
N VAL A 17 4.39 12.87 9.73
CA VAL A 17 3.69 12.88 8.45
C VAL A 17 2.84 11.63 8.53
N SER A 18 1.52 11.81 8.71
CA SER A 18 0.56 10.74 8.62
C SER A 18 0.63 10.29 7.17
N GLN A 19 1.57 9.39 6.88
CA GLN A 19 1.61 8.78 5.56
C GLN A 19 0.25 8.12 5.37
N PRO A 20 -0.45 8.38 4.25
CA PRO A 20 -1.63 7.62 3.91
C PRO A 20 -1.27 6.14 4.03
N ARG A 21 -2.08 5.38 4.76
CA ARG A 21 -1.74 3.99 5.03
C ARG A 21 -1.85 3.26 3.71
N ARG A 22 -0.70 2.85 3.18
CA ARG A 22 -0.58 2.10 1.93
C ARG A 22 0.03 0.74 2.19
N ALA A 23 -0.38 -0.26 1.42
CA ALA A 23 0.21 -1.59 1.42
C ALA A 23 0.76 -1.93 0.03
N LEU A 24 1.94 -2.53 0.00
CA LEU A 24 2.49 -3.14 -1.21
C LEU A 24 2.18 -4.64 -1.18
N LEU A 25 1.48 -5.11 -2.20
CA LEU A 25 1.23 -6.53 -2.41
C LEU A 25 2.09 -7.03 -3.57
N ILE A 26 2.61 -8.25 -3.41
CA ILE A 26 3.24 -9.01 -4.49
C ILE A 26 2.34 -10.20 -4.78
N VAL A 27 1.70 -10.20 -5.95
CA VAL A 27 0.82 -11.28 -6.39
C VAL A 27 1.58 -12.11 -7.42
N SER A 28 1.71 -13.41 -7.17
CA SER A 28 2.37 -14.34 -8.09
C SER A 28 1.39 -15.42 -8.53
N ASN A 29 1.20 -15.55 -9.85
CA ASN A 29 0.47 -16.67 -10.43
C ASN A 29 1.49 -17.77 -10.76
N LEU A 30 1.48 -18.83 -9.97
CA LEU A 30 2.37 -19.99 -10.13
C LEU A 30 1.70 -21.14 -10.90
N SER A 31 0.51 -20.89 -11.46
CA SER A 31 -0.19 -21.87 -12.28
C SER A 31 0.59 -22.14 -13.56
N LEU A 32 0.62 -23.41 -13.95
CA LEU A 32 1.07 -23.86 -15.28
C LEU A 32 -0.08 -23.84 -16.30
N LYS A 33 -1.33 -23.67 -15.84
CA LYS A 33 -2.52 -23.54 -16.69
C LYS A 33 -2.82 -22.08 -16.96
N ASP A 34 -3.32 -21.81 -18.17
CA ASP A 34 -3.57 -20.47 -18.66
C ASP A 34 -4.76 -19.79 -17.96
N GLU A 35 -4.50 -19.27 -16.76
CA GLU A 35 -5.43 -18.43 -16.02
C GLU A 35 -4.99 -16.97 -16.14
N PRO A 36 -5.71 -16.13 -16.90
CA PRO A 36 -5.26 -14.78 -17.23
C PRO A 36 -5.45 -13.78 -16.08
N SER A 37 -6.07 -14.18 -14.97
CA SER A 37 -6.37 -13.30 -13.84
C SER A 37 -6.47 -14.04 -12.51
N ALA A 38 -5.97 -13.42 -11.44
CA ALA A 38 -6.15 -13.86 -10.07
C ALA A 38 -7.22 -12.99 -9.36
N SER A 39 -8.11 -13.64 -8.61
CA SER A 39 -9.08 -12.96 -7.74
C SER A 39 -8.72 -13.22 -6.29
N LEU A 40 -8.45 -12.17 -5.54
CA LEU A 40 -7.95 -12.23 -4.16
C LEU A 40 -8.96 -11.61 -3.21
N SER A 41 -9.33 -12.34 -2.17
CA SER A 41 -10.05 -11.77 -1.02
C SER A 41 -9.02 -11.31 0.02
N LEU A 42 -9.07 -10.03 0.36
CA LEU A 42 -8.11 -9.37 1.25
C LEU A 42 -8.80 -8.91 2.53
N ASP A 43 -8.18 -9.16 3.68
CA ASP A 43 -8.56 -8.53 4.95
C ASP A 43 -7.78 -7.20 5.09
N LEU A 44 -8.35 -6.12 4.54
CA LEU A 44 -7.72 -4.80 4.52
C LEU A 44 -7.53 -4.23 5.92
N GLN A 45 -8.38 -4.61 6.88
CA GLN A 45 -8.26 -4.18 8.28
C GLN A 45 -7.00 -4.76 8.93
N ARG A 46 -6.69 -6.03 8.67
CA ARG A 46 -5.43 -6.67 9.11
C ARG A 46 -4.20 -6.04 8.46
N LEU A 47 -4.33 -5.54 7.23
CA LEU A 47 -3.28 -4.77 6.55
C LEU A 47 -3.16 -3.32 7.06
N GLY A 48 -3.99 -2.92 8.03
CA GLY A 48 -4.00 -1.57 8.59
C GLY A 48 -4.72 -0.54 7.71
N LEU A 49 -5.28 -0.96 6.58
CA LEU A 49 -6.00 -0.15 5.60
C LEU A 49 -7.47 -0.04 6.02
N ARG A 50 -7.77 0.95 6.86
CA ARG A 50 -9.11 1.13 7.45
C ARG A 50 -9.95 2.19 6.74
N GLU A 51 -9.37 2.85 5.75
CA GLU A 51 -9.97 3.96 5.03
C GLU A 51 -10.99 3.45 4.01
N THR A 52 -12.02 4.25 3.74
CA THR A 52 -13.02 3.97 2.71
C THR A 52 -12.54 4.46 1.36
N GLY A 53 -12.86 3.74 0.28
CA GLY A 53 -12.53 4.18 -1.08
C GLY A 53 -11.08 3.93 -1.49
N LEU A 54 -10.43 2.94 -0.86
CA LEU A 54 -9.11 2.46 -1.24
C LEU A 54 -9.07 2.11 -2.73
N LYS A 55 -7.94 2.44 -3.36
CA LYS A 55 -7.66 2.20 -4.76
C LYS A 55 -6.53 1.19 -4.86
N ALA A 56 -6.65 0.29 -5.84
CA ALA A 56 -5.55 -0.57 -6.23
C ALA A 56 -4.92 -0.05 -7.52
N ARG A 57 -3.58 -0.05 -7.57
CA ARG A 57 -2.83 0.27 -8.79
C ARG A 57 -1.61 -0.62 -8.94
N ASP A 58 -1.28 -0.96 -10.17
CA ASP A 58 -0.02 -1.61 -10.48
C ASP A 58 1.14 -0.67 -10.10
N ALA A 59 2.07 -1.16 -9.29
CA ALA A 59 3.12 -0.33 -8.70
C ALA A 59 4.19 0.11 -9.70
N LEU A 60 4.30 -0.56 -10.85
CA LEU A 60 5.30 -0.29 -11.88
C LEU A 60 4.75 0.59 -13.00
N THR A 61 3.48 0.39 -13.35
CA THR A 61 2.83 1.08 -14.47
C THR A 61 1.84 2.15 -14.03
N SER A 62 1.52 2.23 -12.73
CA SER A 62 0.48 3.10 -12.16
C SER A 62 -0.93 2.88 -12.72
N LYS A 63 -1.16 1.79 -13.48
CA LYS A 63 -2.49 1.46 -14.01
C LYS A 63 -3.43 1.04 -12.87
N SER A 64 -4.64 1.60 -12.85
CA SER A 64 -5.67 1.23 -11.88
C SER A 64 -6.09 -0.23 -12.05
N LEU A 65 -6.33 -0.89 -10.91
CA LEU A 65 -6.86 -2.25 -10.82
C LEU A 65 -8.21 -2.24 -10.11
N ALA A 66 -9.05 -3.22 -10.42
CA ALA A 66 -10.37 -3.33 -9.82
C ALA A 66 -10.25 -3.83 -8.36
N LEU A 67 -10.60 -2.95 -7.42
CA LEU A 67 -10.75 -3.26 -6.00
C LEU A 67 -12.20 -2.96 -5.58
N GLN A 68 -12.92 -4.00 -5.16
CA GLN A 68 -14.31 -3.89 -4.71
C GLN A 68 -14.41 -4.33 -3.25
N THR A 69 -14.61 -3.38 -2.33
CA THR A 69 -14.64 -3.59 -0.88
C THR A 69 -13.38 -4.30 -0.37
N ASN A 70 -13.32 -5.62 -0.47
CA ASN A 70 -12.22 -6.49 -0.03
C ASN A 70 -11.73 -7.45 -1.13
N ARG A 71 -12.21 -7.31 -2.37
CA ARG A 71 -11.86 -8.20 -3.48
C ARG A 71 -11.01 -7.46 -4.50
N LEU A 72 -9.79 -7.95 -4.71
CA LEU A 72 -8.85 -7.44 -5.71
C LEU A 72 -8.80 -8.39 -6.91
N THR A 73 -9.03 -7.86 -8.11
CA THR A 73 -8.84 -8.62 -9.36
C THR A 73 -7.57 -8.14 -10.06
N VAL A 74 -6.64 -9.06 -10.29
CA VAL A 74 -5.34 -8.77 -10.91
C VAL A 74 -5.23 -9.56 -12.21
N PRO A 75 -5.19 -8.89 -13.38
CA PRO A 75 -4.84 -9.55 -14.63
C PRO A 75 -3.40 -10.07 -14.52
N LEU A 76 -3.21 -11.39 -14.46
CA LEU A 76 -1.93 -11.99 -14.16
C LEU A 76 -1.81 -13.33 -14.86
N PRO A 77 -1.13 -13.36 -16.03
CA PRO A 77 -0.89 -14.61 -16.74
C PRO A 77 -0.12 -15.63 -15.90
N SER A 78 -0.18 -16.89 -16.32
CA SER A 78 0.59 -18.00 -15.79
C SER A 78 2.06 -17.68 -15.61
N MET A 79 2.66 -18.14 -14.51
CA MET A 79 4.09 -17.97 -14.20
C MET A 79 4.57 -16.51 -14.21
N ARG A 80 3.70 -15.56 -13.86
CA ARG A 80 4.02 -14.13 -13.74
C ARG A 80 3.75 -13.61 -12.34
N MET A 81 4.38 -12.48 -12.02
CA MET A 81 4.14 -11.72 -10.81
C MET A 81 3.73 -10.28 -11.13
N ARG A 82 2.99 -9.65 -10.22
CA ARG A 82 2.62 -8.24 -10.29
C ARG A 82 2.69 -7.61 -8.91
N MET A 83 3.20 -6.39 -8.88
CA MET A 83 3.26 -5.55 -7.68
C MET A 83 2.08 -4.60 -7.68
N VAL A 84 1.36 -4.51 -6.56
CA VAL A 84 0.13 -3.73 -6.43
C VAL A 84 0.22 -2.84 -5.20
N TRP A 85 0.04 -1.53 -5.37
CA TRP A 85 -0.24 -0.63 -4.25
C TRP A 85 -1.73 -0.66 -3.94
N ILE A 86 -2.07 -0.73 -2.66
CA ILE A 86 -3.39 -0.38 -2.13
C ILE A 86 -3.23 0.83 -1.23
N GLU A 87 -3.96 1.89 -1.52
CA GLU A 87 -3.91 3.19 -0.83
C GLU A 87 -5.21 3.97 -0.97
#